data_AF-A0A1I2ZSJ2-F1
#
_entry.id   AF-A0A1I2ZSJ2-F1
#
_cell.length_a   1.000
_cell.length_b   1.000
_cell.length_c   1.000
_cell.angle_alpha   90.00
_cell.angle_beta   90.00
_cell.angle_gamma   90.00
#
_symmetry.space_group_name_H-M   'P 1'
#
loop_
_entity.id
_entity.type
_entity.pdbx_description
1 polymer ?
#
loop_
_entity_poly.entity_id
_entity_poly.type
_entity_poly.pdbx_seq_one_letter_code
_entity_poly.pdbx_strand_id
1 'polypeptide(L)'
;MMMNFRYTFLATALALVFTTGLKAQTYMPKVSKDSLGILEDRIAVLKATLKLHELKVKEAEEEKDVEKLRIKLIKANADSKESASKNDDLSKKFGTGTLDAKAIQKIAKRAKDDMNDAQKALDSYDKQKKRVEDIRSEIRVEEEKLLGMKPLVSFITHR
;
A
#
# COMPACT_ATOMS: atom_id res chain seq x y z
N MET A 1 13.92 59.94 -68.91
CA MET A 1 14.32 59.25 -67.65
C MET A 1 13.08 58.85 -66.82
N MET A 2 12.08 58.19 -67.42
CA MET A 2 10.86 57.73 -66.72
C MET A 2 10.63 56.21 -66.84
N MET A 3 11.39 55.51 -67.70
CA MET A 3 11.23 54.08 -67.93
C MET A 3 11.78 53.24 -66.76
N ASN A 4 12.89 53.67 -66.16
CA ASN A 4 13.59 52.91 -65.10
C ASN A 4 12.82 52.91 -63.77
N PHE A 5 12.01 53.93 -63.51
CA PHE A 5 11.25 54.05 -62.26
C PHE A 5 10.05 53.09 -62.20
N ARG A 6 9.51 52.71 -63.37
CA ARG A 6 8.40 51.75 -63.48
C ARG A 6 8.86 50.31 -63.23
N TYR A 7 10.04 49.95 -63.73
CA TYR A 7 10.61 48.62 -63.51
C TYR A 7 11.12 48.42 -62.10
N THR A 8 11.65 49.46 -61.44
CA THR A 8 12.05 49.36 -60.02
C THR A 8 10.84 49.20 -59.11
N PHE A 9 9.72 49.89 -59.39
CA PHE A 9 8.46 49.71 -58.66
C PHE A 9 7.85 48.32 -58.88
N LEU A 10 7.91 47.81 -60.12
CA LEU A 10 7.42 46.47 -60.45
C LEU A 10 8.28 45.38 -59.78
N ALA A 11 9.60 45.53 -59.76
CA ALA A 11 10.51 44.58 -59.12
C ALA A 11 10.35 44.54 -57.59
N THR A 12 10.14 45.70 -56.95
CA THR A 12 9.88 45.80 -55.51
C THR A 12 8.50 45.28 -55.12
N ALA A 13 7.47 45.52 -55.95
CA ALA A 13 6.15 44.93 -55.76
C ALA A 13 6.18 43.39 -55.92
N LEU A 14 6.93 42.87 -56.91
CA LEU A 14 7.08 41.42 -57.09
C LEU A 14 7.83 40.78 -55.91
N ALA A 15 8.88 41.45 -55.40
CA ALA A 15 9.63 40.98 -54.23
C ALA A 15 8.75 40.92 -52.96
N LEU A 16 7.83 41.87 -52.77
CA LEU A 16 6.88 41.88 -51.65
C LEU A 16 5.81 40.77 -51.77
N VAL A 17 5.43 40.38 -52.98
CA VAL A 17 4.50 39.24 -53.19
C VAL A 17 5.19 37.91 -52.85
N PHE A 18 6.48 37.75 -53.17
CA PHE A 18 7.22 36.53 -52.84
C PHE A 18 7.50 36.35 -51.33
N THR A 19 7.55 37.41 -50.53
CA THR A 19 7.76 37.29 -49.07
C THR A 19 6.49 36.91 -48.29
N THR A 20 5.29 37.17 -48.85
CA THR A 20 4.01 36.72 -48.23
C THR A 20 3.74 35.22 -48.39
N GLY A 21 4.52 34.54 -49.24
CA GLY A 21 4.47 33.09 -49.45
C GLY A 21 5.24 32.27 -48.40
N LEU A 22 6.05 32.91 -47.54
CA LEU A 22 6.55 32.29 -46.31
C LEU A 22 5.41 32.23 -45.30
N LYS A 23 4.43 31.39 -45.65
CA LYS A 23 3.32 31.01 -44.79
C LYS A 23 3.89 30.69 -43.43
N ALA A 24 3.25 31.26 -42.41
CA ALA A 24 3.39 30.85 -41.03
C ALA A 24 3.66 29.34 -40.97
N GLN A 25 4.90 28.97 -40.69
CA GLN A 25 5.21 27.63 -40.24
C GLN A 25 4.53 27.55 -38.88
N THR A 26 3.25 27.23 -38.89
CA THR A 26 2.57 26.78 -37.69
C THR A 26 3.33 25.52 -37.31
N TYR A 27 4.17 25.64 -36.29
CA TYR A 27 4.72 24.50 -35.58
C TYR A 27 3.50 23.78 -34.99
N MET A 28 2.88 22.91 -35.78
CA MET A 28 2.00 21.89 -35.26
C MET A 28 2.95 20.84 -34.70
N PRO A 29 3.15 20.76 -33.38
CA PRO A 29 3.91 19.66 -32.82
C PRO A 29 3.22 18.39 -33.32
N LYS A 30 3.91 17.66 -34.19
CA LYS A 30 3.47 16.35 -34.64
C LYS A 30 3.71 15.44 -33.44
N VAL A 31 2.79 15.46 -32.48
CA VAL A 31 2.66 14.40 -31.47
C VAL A 31 2.43 13.13 -32.29
N SER A 32 3.51 12.40 -32.55
CA SER A 32 3.38 11.11 -33.21
C SER A 32 2.48 10.25 -32.33
N LYS A 33 1.69 9.37 -32.95
CA LYS A 33 0.89 8.38 -32.22
C LYS A 33 1.76 7.61 -31.22
N ASP A 34 3.04 7.42 -31.56
CA ASP A 34 4.04 6.79 -30.70
C ASP A 34 4.28 7.58 -29.40
N SER A 35 4.36 8.91 -29.44
CA SER A 35 4.52 9.75 -28.25
C SER A 35 3.31 9.69 -27.31
N LEU A 36 2.10 9.58 -27.87
CA LEU A 36 0.87 9.41 -27.09
C LEU A 36 0.81 8.00 -26.47
N GLY A 37 1.15 6.95 -27.23
CA GLY A 37 1.22 5.59 -26.70
C GLY A 37 2.23 5.45 -25.56
N ILE A 38 3.42 6.05 -25.68
CA ILE A 38 4.42 6.07 -24.59
C ILE A 38 3.87 6.78 -23.34
N LEU A 39 3.10 7.86 -23.52
CA LEU A 39 2.52 8.57 -22.39
C LEU A 39 1.42 7.75 -21.71
N GLU A 40 0.57 7.07 -22.49
CA GLU A 40 -0.46 6.16 -21.98
C GLU A 40 0.17 4.99 -21.20
N ASP A 41 1.23 4.38 -21.73
CA ASP A 41 1.99 3.33 -21.06
C ASP A 41 2.57 3.81 -19.73
N ARG A 42 3.16 5.02 -19.70
CA ARG A 42 3.66 5.63 -18.45
C ARG A 42 2.55 5.87 -17.43
N ILE A 43 1.38 6.34 -17.88
CA ILE A 43 0.21 6.54 -17.00
C ILE A 43 -0.25 5.19 -16.43
N ALA A 44 -0.27 4.13 -17.25
CA ALA A 44 -0.64 2.80 -16.80
C ALA A 44 0.32 2.27 -15.72
N VAL A 45 1.63 2.42 -15.94
CA VAL A 45 2.64 1.98 -14.97
C VAL A 45 2.56 2.80 -13.67
N LEU A 46 2.33 4.12 -13.76
CA LEU A 46 2.15 4.97 -12.59
C LEU A 46 0.92 4.57 -11.76
N LYS A 47 -0.21 4.27 -12.41
CA LYS A 47 -1.42 3.79 -11.72
C LYS A 47 -1.17 2.46 -11.01
N ALA A 48 -0.50 1.52 -11.68
CA ALA A 48 -0.16 0.23 -11.08
C ALA A 48 0.81 0.40 -9.89
N THR A 49 1.78 1.30 -10.00
CA THR A 49 2.69 1.61 -8.88
C THR A 49 1.95 2.23 -7.70
N LEU A 50 1.05 3.19 -7.96
CA LEU A 50 0.27 3.83 -6.91
C LEU A 50 -0.56 2.79 -6.15
N LYS A 51 -1.20 1.86 -6.87
CA LYS A 51 -1.90 0.72 -6.27
C LYS A 51 -0.98 -0.16 -5.42
N LEU A 52 0.23 -0.45 -5.91
CA LEU A 52 1.23 -1.21 -5.14
C LEU A 52 1.60 -0.48 -3.83
N HIS A 53 1.81 0.84 -3.89
CA HIS A 53 2.10 1.63 -2.70
C HIS A 53 0.93 1.70 -1.74
N GLU A 54 -0.31 1.81 -2.22
CA GLU A 54 -1.50 1.72 -1.38
C GLU A 54 -1.57 0.37 -0.65
N LEU A 55 -1.27 -0.74 -1.33
CA LEU A 55 -1.21 -2.06 -0.70
C LEU A 55 -0.10 -2.15 0.36
N LYS A 56 1.09 -1.59 0.10
CA LYS A 56 2.19 -1.53 1.09
C LYS A 56 1.86 -0.66 2.31
N VAL A 57 1.11 0.43 2.11
CA VAL A 57 0.61 1.24 3.23
C VAL A 57 -0.39 0.44 4.07
N LYS A 58 -1.34 -0.26 3.43
CA LYS A 58 -2.29 -1.14 4.12
C LYS A 58 -1.59 -2.27 4.87
N GLU A 59 -0.55 -2.88 4.29
CA GLU A 59 0.27 -3.89 4.98
C GLU A 59 0.85 -3.32 6.27
N ALA A 60 1.46 -2.13 6.23
CA ALA A 60 2.04 -1.49 7.39
C ALA A 60 1.01 -1.11 8.46
N GLU A 61 -0.19 -0.67 8.06
CA GLU A 61 -1.30 -0.40 8.97
C GLU A 61 -1.77 -1.68 9.68
N GLU A 62 -1.93 -2.76 8.94
CA GLU A 62 -2.38 -4.05 9.48
C GLU A 62 -1.30 -4.71 10.35
N GLU A 63 0.00 -4.56 10.02
CA GLU A 63 1.12 -5.00 10.87
C GLU A 63 1.14 -4.28 12.22
N LYS A 64 0.84 -2.97 12.24
CA LYS A 64 0.68 -2.22 13.49
C LYS A 64 -0.44 -2.80 14.35
N ASP A 65 -1.53 -3.24 13.73
CA ASP A 65 -2.63 -3.88 14.44
C ASP A 65 -2.32 -5.32 14.88
N VAL A 66 -1.53 -6.07 14.11
CA VAL A 66 -0.94 -7.35 14.55
C VAL A 66 -0.13 -7.15 15.82
N GLU A 67 0.73 -6.12 15.90
CA GLU A 67 1.57 -5.90 17.08
C GLU A 67 0.73 -5.51 18.31
N LYS A 68 -0.33 -4.70 18.14
CA LYS A 68 -1.28 -4.42 19.22
C LYS A 68 -1.97 -5.69 19.72
N LEU A 69 -2.42 -6.55 18.79
CA LEU A 69 -3.05 -7.82 19.14
C LEU A 69 -2.06 -8.80 19.78
N ARG A 70 -0.80 -8.78 19.36
CA ARG A 70 0.28 -9.56 19.98
C ARG A 70 0.49 -9.19 21.44
N ILE A 71 0.52 -7.89 21.75
CA ILE A 71 0.63 -7.41 23.13
C ILE A 71 -0.58 -7.87 23.95
N LYS A 72 -1.80 -7.80 23.38
CA LYS A 72 -3.01 -8.29 24.05
C LYS A 72 -2.96 -9.79 24.30
N LEU A 73 -2.51 -10.59 23.32
CA LEU A 73 -2.34 -12.03 23.44
C LEU A 73 -1.33 -12.39 24.54
N ILE A 74 -0.19 -11.69 24.59
CA ILE A 74 0.83 -11.90 25.64
C ILE A 74 0.24 -11.63 27.02
N LYS A 75 -0.51 -10.53 27.18
CA LYS A 75 -1.18 -10.20 28.45
C LYS A 75 -2.22 -11.26 28.84
N ALA A 76 -3.13 -11.62 27.94
CA ALA A 76 -4.15 -12.62 28.20
C ALA A 76 -3.55 -14.00 28.54
N ASN A 77 -2.46 -14.39 27.88
CA ASN A 77 -1.73 -15.62 28.22
C ASN A 77 -1.05 -15.53 29.59
N ALA A 78 -0.51 -14.37 29.97
CA ALA A 78 0.08 -14.16 31.29
C ALA A 78 -0.99 -14.28 32.39
N ASP A 79 -2.14 -13.62 32.21
CA ASP A 79 -3.28 -13.68 33.13
C ASP A 79 -3.82 -15.11 33.26
N SER A 80 -4.00 -15.81 32.14
CA SER A 80 -4.41 -17.22 32.12
C SER A 80 -3.42 -18.12 32.87
N LYS A 81 -2.11 -17.92 32.66
CA LYS A 81 -1.06 -18.68 33.36
C LYS A 81 -1.05 -18.39 34.85
N GLU A 82 -1.22 -17.13 35.26
CA GLU A 82 -1.29 -16.73 36.66
C GLU A 82 -2.51 -17.35 37.35
N SER A 83 -3.68 -17.26 36.73
CA SER A 83 -4.91 -17.87 37.24
C SER A 83 -4.84 -19.40 37.29
N ALA A 84 -4.20 -20.04 36.31
CA ALA A 84 -3.94 -21.48 36.33
C ALA A 84 -3.00 -21.87 37.48
N SER A 85 -1.92 -21.12 37.72
CA SER A 85 -1.01 -21.35 38.85
C SER A 85 -1.73 -21.21 40.18
N LYS A 86 -2.55 -20.17 40.36
CA LYS A 86 -3.35 -19.98 41.58
C LYS A 86 -4.36 -21.11 41.78
N ASN A 87 -4.97 -21.59 40.71
CA ASN A 87 -5.89 -22.72 40.76
C ASN A 87 -5.18 -24.02 41.17
N ASP A 88 -3.98 -24.27 40.65
CA ASP A 88 -3.17 -25.45 41.01
C ASP A 88 -2.69 -25.39 42.47
N ASP A 89 -2.21 -24.23 42.93
CA ASP A 89 -1.79 -24.02 44.32
C ASP A 89 -2.95 -24.21 45.31
N LEU A 90 -4.16 -23.76 44.95
CA LEU A 90 -5.37 -24.01 45.75
C LEU A 90 -5.79 -25.47 45.73
N SER A 91 -5.71 -26.14 44.58
CA SER A 91 -6.01 -27.57 44.46
C SER A 91 -5.11 -28.41 45.38
N LYS A 92 -3.80 -28.09 45.40
CA LYS A 92 -2.81 -28.73 46.30
C LYS A 92 -3.14 -28.49 47.78
N LYS A 93 -3.54 -27.28 48.16
CA LYS A 93 -3.94 -26.94 49.54
C LYS A 93 -5.30 -27.55 49.93
N PHE A 94 -6.22 -27.73 48.98
CA PHE A 94 -7.51 -28.37 49.25
C PHE A 94 -7.36 -29.84 49.65
N GLY A 95 -6.41 -30.56 49.06
CA GLY A 95 -6.03 -31.91 49.49
C GLY A 95 -5.56 -32.00 50.96
N THR A 96 -5.22 -30.86 51.58
CA THR A 96 -4.84 -30.75 53.00
C THR A 96 -5.97 -30.25 53.92
N GLY A 97 -7.21 -30.12 53.43
CA GLY A 97 -8.42 -30.01 54.26
C GLY A 97 -8.80 -28.62 54.80
N THR A 98 -8.20 -27.53 54.34
CA THR A 98 -8.27 -26.21 55.00
C THR A 98 -8.95 -25.07 54.21
N LEU A 99 -9.72 -25.34 53.14
CA LEU A 99 -10.22 -24.27 52.24
C LEU A 99 -11.74 -24.27 51.97
N ASP A 100 -12.29 -23.06 51.87
CA ASP A 100 -13.68 -22.75 51.53
C ASP A 100 -13.98 -23.07 50.05
N ALA A 101 -14.95 -23.97 49.81
CA ALA A 101 -15.37 -24.41 48.49
C ALA A 101 -15.82 -23.24 47.59
N LYS A 102 -16.38 -22.15 48.16
CA LYS A 102 -16.78 -20.96 47.38
C LYS A 102 -15.57 -20.21 46.81
N ALA A 103 -14.47 -20.14 47.55
CA ALA A 103 -13.25 -19.48 47.10
C ALA A 103 -12.61 -20.25 45.92
N ILE A 104 -12.60 -21.58 46.00
CA ILE A 104 -12.11 -22.46 44.92
C ILE A 104 -12.95 -22.30 43.66
N GLN A 105 -14.28 -22.34 43.81
CA GLN A 105 -15.19 -22.19 42.66
C GLN A 105 -15.00 -20.83 41.96
N LYS A 106 -14.76 -19.76 42.71
CA LYS A 106 -14.48 -18.43 42.15
C LYS A 106 -13.17 -18.39 41.35
N ILE A 107 -12.13 -19.06 41.83
CA ILE A 107 -10.81 -19.08 41.20
C ILE A 107 -10.81 -19.99 39.97
N ALA A 108 -11.45 -21.16 40.05
CA ALA A 108 -11.67 -22.03 38.91
C ALA A 108 -12.47 -21.33 37.80
N LYS A 109 -13.50 -20.55 38.17
CA LYS A 109 -14.27 -19.75 37.21
C LYS A 109 -13.39 -18.68 36.54
N ARG A 110 -12.60 -17.93 37.31
CA ARG A 110 -11.65 -16.95 36.75
C ARG A 110 -10.64 -17.59 35.80
N ALA A 111 -10.02 -18.71 36.19
CA ALA A 111 -9.08 -19.42 35.32
C ALA A 111 -9.71 -19.87 33.99
N LYS A 112 -10.97 -20.31 34.01
CA LYS A 112 -11.73 -20.64 32.80
C LYS A 112 -12.03 -19.41 31.95
N ASP A 113 -12.44 -18.31 32.57
CA ASP A 113 -12.74 -17.06 31.88
C ASP A 113 -11.47 -16.48 31.22
N ASP A 114 -10.34 -16.45 31.95
CA ASP A 114 -9.05 -15.99 31.45
C ASP A 114 -8.51 -16.87 30.30
N MET A 115 -8.71 -18.19 30.38
CA MET A 115 -8.37 -19.11 29.29
C MET A 115 -9.22 -18.83 28.03
N ASN A 116 -10.53 -18.58 28.19
CA ASN A 116 -11.38 -18.23 27.06
C ASN A 116 -10.98 -16.91 26.42
N ASP A 117 -10.59 -15.92 27.22
CA ASP A 117 -10.15 -14.63 26.73
C ASP A 117 -8.78 -14.72 26.02
N ALA A 118 -7.86 -15.55 26.52
CA ALA A 118 -6.63 -15.89 25.83
C ALA A 118 -6.88 -16.56 24.47
N GLN A 119 -7.83 -17.50 24.40
CA GLN A 119 -8.20 -18.14 23.14
C GLN A 119 -8.79 -17.15 22.13
N LYS A 120 -9.71 -16.28 22.56
CA LYS A 120 -10.26 -15.23 21.68
C LYS A 120 -9.19 -14.25 21.19
N ALA A 121 -8.22 -13.92 22.05
CA ALA A 121 -7.09 -13.07 21.68
C ALA A 121 -6.21 -13.75 20.63
N LEU A 122 -5.99 -15.06 20.76
CA LEU A 122 -5.23 -15.86 19.79
C LEU A 122 -5.96 -15.91 18.44
N ASP A 123 -7.25 -16.25 18.44
CA ASP A 123 -8.05 -16.30 17.21
C ASP A 123 -8.06 -14.95 16.49
N SER A 124 -8.14 -13.85 17.24
CA SER A 124 -8.10 -12.49 16.69
C SER A 124 -6.74 -12.15 16.09
N TYR A 125 -5.66 -12.53 16.79
CA TYR A 125 -4.29 -12.36 16.32
C TYR A 125 -4.04 -13.15 15.02
N ASP A 126 -4.42 -14.43 14.99
CA ASP A 126 -4.24 -15.28 13.82
C ASP A 126 -5.04 -14.79 12.61
N LYS A 127 -6.28 -14.33 12.85
CA LYS A 127 -7.11 -13.73 11.79
C LYS A 127 -6.50 -12.46 11.22
N GLN A 128 -5.89 -11.63 12.06
CA GLN A 128 -5.18 -10.42 11.62
C GLN A 128 -3.91 -10.75 10.87
N LYS A 129 -3.13 -11.71 11.36
CA LYS A 129 -1.92 -12.20 10.69
C LYS A 129 -2.23 -12.75 9.29
N LYS A 130 -3.33 -13.49 9.15
CA LYS A 130 -3.79 -13.98 7.85
C LYS A 130 -4.13 -12.83 6.89
N ARG A 131 -4.77 -11.76 7.36
CA ARG A 131 -5.02 -10.57 6.52
C ARG A 131 -3.73 -9.95 5.98
N VAL A 132 -2.69 -9.86 6.82
CA VAL A 132 -1.37 -9.37 6.38
C VAL A 132 -0.77 -10.29 5.33
N GLU A 133 -0.88 -11.62 5.51
CA GLU A 133 -0.41 -12.60 4.53
C GLU A 133 -1.17 -12.50 3.19
N ASP A 134 -2.49 -12.29 3.22
CA ASP A 134 -3.31 -12.07 2.03
C ASP A 134 -2.87 -10.80 1.28
N ILE A 135 -2.67 -9.68 2.00
CA ILE A 135 -2.16 -8.42 1.41
C ILE A 135 -0.77 -8.61 0.79
N ARG A 136 0.14 -9.33 1.47
CA ARG A 136 1.46 -9.65 0.93
C ARG A 136 1.39 -10.47 -0.35
N SER A 137 0.43 -11.39 -0.44
CA SER A 137 0.17 -12.14 -1.67
C SER A 137 -0.31 -11.21 -2.79
N GLU A 138 -1.21 -10.27 -2.51
CA GLU A 138 -1.66 -9.27 -3.48
C GLU A 138 -0.52 -8.35 -3.94
N ILE A 139 0.34 -7.92 -3.02
CA ILE A 139 1.55 -7.13 -3.32
C ILE A 139 2.44 -7.87 -4.32
N ARG A 140 2.73 -9.15 -4.07
CA ARG A 140 3.56 -9.96 -5.00
C ARG A 140 2.95 -10.04 -6.40
N VAL A 141 1.64 -10.28 -6.47
CA VAL A 141 0.91 -10.34 -7.75
C VAL A 141 0.98 -9.00 -8.49
N GLU A 142 0.86 -7.87 -7.79
CA GLU A 142 0.98 -6.54 -8.41
C GLU A 142 2.44 -6.18 -8.77
N GLU A 143 3.43 -6.63 -7.99
CA GLU A 143 4.85 -6.51 -8.33
C GLU A 143 5.19 -7.28 -9.61
N GLU A 144 4.70 -8.51 -9.75
CA GLU A 144 4.87 -9.31 -10.98
C GLU A 144 4.24 -8.64 -12.21
N LYS A 145 3.04 -8.06 -12.06
CA LYS A 145 2.40 -7.29 -13.14
C LYS A 145 3.24 -6.09 -13.55
N LEU A 146 3.78 -5.34 -12.58
CA LEU A 146 4.63 -4.18 -12.83
C LEU A 146 5.93 -4.55 -13.54
N LEU A 147 6.54 -5.70 -13.20
CA LEU A 147 7.72 -6.21 -13.91
C LEU A 147 7.44 -6.52 -15.39
N GLY A 148 6.21 -6.91 -15.72
CA GLY A 148 5.76 -7.15 -17.09
C GLY A 148 5.43 -5.88 -17.89
N MET A 149 5.30 -4.72 -17.23
CA MET A 149 4.96 -3.45 -17.89
C MET A 149 6.20 -2.71 -18.38
N LYS A 150 6.08 -2.05 -19.54
CA LYS A 150 7.08 -1.10 -20.07
C LYS A 150 6.47 0.31 -20.08
N PRO A 151 7.28 1.36 -19.85
CA PRO A 151 8.68 1.31 -19.40
C PRO A 151 8.80 0.83 -17.94
N LEU A 152 9.87 0.08 -17.65
CA LEU A 152 10.21 -0.31 -16.27
C LEU A 152 10.44 0.96 -15.45
N VAL A 153 9.61 1.19 -14.43
CA VAL A 153 9.80 2.33 -13.52
C VAL A 153 10.80 1.92 -12.44
N SER A 154 12.00 2.47 -12.51
CA SER A 154 12.98 2.37 -11.41
C SER A 154 12.79 3.53 -10.45
N PHE A 155 12.32 3.27 -9.23
CA PHE A 155 12.36 4.26 -8.16
C PHE A 155 13.79 4.30 -7.61
N ILE A 156 14.45 5.46 -7.69
CA ILE A 156 15.71 5.72 -7.00
C ILE A 156 15.43 5.55 -5.51
N THR A 157 15.86 4.42 -4.94
CA THR A 157 15.75 4.15 -3.50
C THR A 157 16.93 4.84 -2.84
N HIS A 158 16.68 5.94 -2.11
CA HIS A 158 17.69 6.48 -1.21
C HIS A 158 17.91 5.46 -0.07
N ARG A 159 19.09 4.84 -0.06
CA ARG A 159 19.60 4.04 1.06
C ARG A 159 19.94 4.93 2.24
#